data_AF-A0A7S1GD74-F1
#
_entry.id   AF-A0A7S1GD74-F1
#
_cell.length_a   1.000
_cell.length_b   1.000
_cell.length_c   1.000
_cell.angle_alpha   90.00
_cell.angle_beta   90.00
_cell.angle_gamma   90.00
#
_symmetry.space_group_name_H-M   'P 1'
#
loop_
_entity.id
_entity.type
_entity.pdbx_description
1 polymer ?
#
loop_
_entity_poly.entity_id
_entity_poly.type
_entity_poly.pdbx_seq_one_letter_code
_entity_poly.pdbx_strand_id
1 'polypeptide(L)'
;ANDAVARAAALVRQLRRAQQGALEGQPAASVHGRIRMALEQMLSRSKGGSAATGRLGHALVGEELLVDVAWCLASAGSDVLPLPAAEQLLALTLLRQLPLRLQDFKQGGLGLAVKELSLGRGIGEVTPADPGAARRVRETATTVMRVAMSRPGGALVAP
;
A
#
# COMPACT_ATOMS: atom_id res chain seq x y z
N ALA A 1 -0.84 8.25 -22.54
CA ALA A 1 -0.94 8.60 -21.10
C ALA A 1 -2.21 8.02 -20.48
N ASN A 2 -3.35 8.12 -21.16
CA ASN A 2 -4.68 7.69 -20.69
C ASN A 2 -4.76 6.21 -20.26
N ASP A 3 -4.09 5.30 -20.96
CA ASP A 3 -4.11 3.87 -20.61
C ASP A 3 -3.49 3.54 -19.25
N ALA A 4 -2.43 4.24 -18.85
CA ALA A 4 -1.75 3.96 -17.58
C ALA A 4 -2.60 4.45 -16.40
N VAL A 5 -3.24 5.63 -16.55
CA VAL A 5 -4.16 6.21 -15.56
C VAL A 5 -5.42 5.36 -15.44
N ALA A 6 -6.05 5.00 -16.55
CA ALA A 6 -7.25 4.15 -16.54
C ALA A 6 -7.01 2.79 -15.88
N ARG A 7 -5.83 2.19 -16.10
CA ARG A 7 -5.42 0.93 -15.47
C ARG A 7 -5.13 1.10 -13.98
N ALA A 8 -4.44 2.17 -13.58
CA ALA A 8 -4.22 2.49 -12.17
C ALA A 8 -5.55 2.66 -11.44
N ALA A 9 -6.47 3.45 -11.99
CA ALA A 9 -7.80 3.65 -11.43
C ALA A 9 -8.61 2.34 -11.35
N ALA A 10 -8.46 1.42 -12.32
CA ALA A 10 -9.12 0.11 -12.26
C ALA A 10 -8.61 -0.76 -11.10
N LEU A 11 -7.31 -0.77 -10.84
CA LEU A 11 -6.69 -1.49 -9.73
C LEU A 11 -7.08 -0.88 -8.37
N VAL A 12 -7.12 0.46 -8.28
CA VAL A 12 -7.62 1.19 -7.10
C VAL A 12 -9.08 0.83 -6.81
N ARG A 13 -9.94 0.81 -7.84
CA ARG A 13 -11.35 0.39 -7.69
C ARG A 13 -11.48 -1.06 -7.23
N GLN A 14 -10.63 -1.97 -7.72
CA GLN A 14 -10.63 -3.35 -7.25
C GLN A 14 -10.25 -3.45 -5.77
N LEU A 15 -9.25 -2.68 -5.34
CA LEU A 15 -8.87 -2.61 -3.93
C LEU A 15 -10.05 -2.08 -3.08
N ARG A 16 -10.65 -0.96 -3.45
CA ARG A 16 -11.83 -0.41 -2.75
C ARG A 16 -12.98 -1.39 -2.64
N ARG A 17 -13.28 -2.14 -3.71
CA ARG A 17 -14.34 -3.15 -3.68
C ARG A 17 -14.03 -4.30 -2.72
N ALA A 18 -12.77 -4.72 -2.67
CA ALA A 18 -12.35 -5.75 -1.71
C ALA A 18 -12.51 -5.23 -0.27
N GLN A 19 -12.11 -4.00 -0.02
CA GLN A 19 -12.24 -3.30 1.26
C GLN A 19 -13.70 -3.08 1.68
N GLN A 20 -14.55 -2.63 0.77
CA GLN A 20 -15.99 -2.47 1.01
C GLN A 20 -16.67 -3.81 1.32
N GLY A 21 -16.21 -4.91 0.70
CA GLY A 21 -16.66 -6.24 1.07
C GLY A 21 -16.38 -6.59 2.54
N ALA A 22 -15.33 -6.03 3.15
CA ALA A 22 -15.09 -6.17 4.59
C ALA A 22 -16.19 -5.49 5.43
N LEU A 23 -16.60 -4.29 5.02
CA LEU A 23 -17.66 -3.51 5.68
C LEU A 23 -19.05 -4.14 5.49
N GLU A 24 -19.27 -4.81 4.37
CA GLU A 24 -20.50 -5.55 4.05
C GLU A 24 -20.58 -6.92 4.73
N GLY A 25 -19.63 -7.27 5.61
CA GLY A 25 -19.64 -8.52 6.37
C GLY A 25 -19.26 -9.77 5.56
N GLN A 26 -18.58 -9.60 4.42
CA GLN A 26 -18.09 -10.74 3.64
C GLN A 26 -17.00 -11.50 4.43
N PRO A 27 -16.82 -12.81 4.19
CA PRO A 27 -15.82 -13.60 4.93
C PRO A 27 -14.40 -13.01 4.81
N ALA A 28 -13.72 -12.85 5.94
CA ALA A 28 -12.39 -12.24 6.00
C ALA A 28 -11.37 -12.91 5.05
N ALA A 29 -11.41 -14.23 4.92
CA ALA A 29 -10.54 -14.96 3.97
C ALA A 29 -10.75 -14.54 2.51
N SER A 30 -12.01 -14.31 2.10
CA SER A 30 -12.35 -13.85 0.74
C SER A 30 -11.95 -12.39 0.51
N VAL A 31 -12.11 -11.55 1.53
CA VAL A 31 -11.64 -10.15 1.52
C VAL A 31 -10.12 -10.08 1.39
N HIS A 32 -9.38 -10.77 2.27
CA HIS A 32 -7.92 -10.79 2.24
C HIS A 32 -7.38 -11.34 0.92
N GLY A 33 -7.96 -12.42 0.38
CA GLY A 33 -7.58 -12.97 -0.92
C GLY A 33 -7.73 -11.94 -2.06
N ARG A 34 -8.81 -11.17 -2.08
CA ARG A 34 -9.01 -10.11 -3.10
C ARG A 34 -8.06 -8.93 -2.91
N ILE A 35 -7.82 -8.50 -1.67
CA ILE A 35 -6.86 -7.44 -1.37
C ILE A 35 -5.45 -7.87 -1.82
N ARG A 36 -5.05 -9.10 -1.47
CA ARG A 36 -3.80 -9.70 -1.90
C ARG A 36 -3.65 -9.69 -3.42
N MET A 37 -4.65 -10.21 -4.14
CA MET A 37 -4.64 -10.23 -5.60
C MET A 37 -4.51 -8.82 -6.21
N ALA A 38 -5.23 -7.84 -5.67
CA ALA A 38 -5.14 -6.45 -6.15
C ALA A 38 -3.73 -5.88 -5.94
N LEU A 39 -3.14 -6.09 -4.75
CA LEU A 39 -1.79 -5.63 -4.43
C LEU A 39 -0.71 -6.34 -5.28
N GLU A 40 -0.83 -7.65 -5.50
CA GLU A 40 0.06 -8.42 -6.37
C GLU A 40 -0.02 -7.96 -7.83
N GLN A 41 -1.22 -7.66 -8.33
CA GLN A 41 -1.41 -7.09 -9.66
C GLN A 41 -0.77 -5.71 -9.77
N MET A 42 -0.94 -4.85 -8.78
CA MET A 42 -0.27 -3.53 -8.73
C MET A 42 1.26 -3.69 -8.74
N LEU A 43 1.80 -4.59 -7.90
CA LEU A 43 3.23 -4.87 -7.80
C LEU A 43 3.85 -5.46 -9.06
N SER A 44 3.16 -6.40 -9.71
CA SER A 44 3.62 -7.00 -10.96
C SER A 44 3.78 -5.94 -12.04
N ARG A 45 2.88 -4.96 -12.07
CA ARG A 45 2.89 -3.87 -13.04
C ARG A 45 3.89 -2.77 -12.70
N SER A 46 4.20 -2.54 -11.43
CA SER A 46 5.23 -1.57 -11.00
C SER A 46 6.68 -2.07 -11.21
N LYS A 47 6.90 -3.36 -11.46
CA LYS A 47 8.23 -3.96 -11.69
C LYS A 47 8.76 -3.86 -13.14
N GLY A 48 7.94 -3.47 -14.12
CA GLY A 48 8.42 -3.37 -15.51
C GLY A 48 9.38 -2.19 -15.69
N GLY A 49 10.60 -2.37 -16.19
CA GLY A 49 11.61 -1.29 -16.31
C GLY A 49 11.37 -0.23 -17.39
N SER A 50 10.12 0.15 -17.71
CA SER A 50 9.77 1.08 -18.79
C SER A 50 9.41 2.48 -18.27
N ALA A 51 9.57 3.52 -19.11
CA ALA A 51 8.97 4.85 -18.89
C ALA A 51 7.44 4.79 -18.65
N ALA A 52 6.77 3.73 -19.12
CA ALA A 52 5.37 3.44 -18.81
C ALA A 52 5.13 3.17 -17.31
N THR A 53 6.13 2.64 -16.61
CA THR A 53 6.09 2.32 -15.18
C THR A 53 6.33 3.53 -14.32
N GLY A 54 7.19 4.47 -14.75
CA GLY A 54 7.26 5.79 -14.14
C GLY A 54 5.91 6.51 -14.20
N ARG A 55 5.25 6.49 -15.37
CA ARG A 55 3.91 7.07 -15.55
C ARG A 55 2.82 6.34 -14.77
N LEU A 56 2.84 5.01 -14.72
CA LEU A 56 1.91 4.22 -13.92
C LEU A 56 2.12 4.48 -12.42
N GLY A 57 3.37 4.56 -11.97
CA GLY A 57 3.70 4.90 -10.59
C GLY A 57 3.21 6.29 -10.20
N HIS A 58 3.39 7.29 -11.06
CA HIS A 58 2.82 8.62 -10.84
C HIS A 58 1.29 8.63 -10.85
N ALA A 59 0.65 7.88 -11.76
CA ALA A 59 -0.80 7.74 -11.78
C ALA A 59 -1.34 7.09 -10.50
N LEU A 60 -0.67 6.04 -10.01
CA LEU A 60 -1.01 5.37 -8.76
C LEU A 60 -0.87 6.29 -7.55
N VAL A 61 0.07 7.25 -7.56
CA VAL A 61 0.22 8.23 -6.48
C VAL A 61 -0.82 9.35 -6.56
N GLY A 62 -1.28 9.71 -7.76
CA GLY A 62 -2.26 10.77 -7.98
C GLY A 62 -3.72 10.35 -7.75
N GLU A 63 -4.03 9.07 -7.96
CA GLU A 63 -5.30 8.50 -7.51
C GLU A 63 -5.25 8.33 -5.99
N GLU A 64 -6.38 8.50 -5.30
CA GLU A 64 -6.58 8.28 -3.85
C GLU A 64 -6.14 6.90 -3.30
N LEU A 65 -5.45 6.08 -4.10
CA LEU A 65 -4.75 4.85 -3.72
C LEU A 65 -3.99 4.98 -2.41
N LEU A 66 -3.32 6.11 -2.14
CA LEU A 66 -2.56 6.25 -0.90
C LEU A 66 -3.44 6.20 0.33
N VAL A 67 -4.67 6.71 0.24
CA VAL A 67 -5.69 6.59 1.27
C VAL A 67 -6.16 5.13 1.39
N ASP A 68 -6.42 4.48 0.25
CA ASP A 68 -6.86 3.08 0.24
C ASP A 68 -5.76 2.13 0.76
N VAL A 69 -4.49 2.39 0.44
CA VAL A 69 -3.34 1.63 0.94
C VAL A 69 -3.09 1.95 2.42
N ALA A 70 -3.26 3.20 2.85
CA ALA A 70 -3.21 3.55 4.26
C ALA A 70 -4.27 2.80 5.07
N TRP A 71 -5.47 2.65 4.52
CA TRP A 71 -6.55 1.85 5.11
C TRP A 71 -6.16 0.38 5.23
N CYS A 72 -5.57 -0.22 4.19
CA CYS A 72 -5.02 -1.58 4.26
C CYS A 72 -3.96 -1.73 5.37
N LEU A 73 -3.16 -0.70 5.61
CA LEU A 73 -2.06 -0.73 6.58
C LEU A 73 -2.47 -0.29 7.98
N ALA A 74 -3.71 0.19 8.17
CA ALA A 74 -4.19 0.64 9.45
C ALA A 74 -4.22 -0.54 10.45
N SER A 75 -3.72 -0.29 11.66
CA SER A 75 -3.62 -1.28 12.74
C SER A 75 -4.91 -1.35 13.58
N ALA A 76 -4.94 -2.31 14.52
CA ALA A 76 -5.95 -2.44 15.58
C ALA A 76 -6.38 -1.09 16.18
N GLY A 77 -7.70 -0.98 16.40
CA GLY A 77 -8.35 0.23 16.92
C GLY A 77 -8.95 1.13 15.85
N SER A 78 -8.77 0.80 14.57
CA SER A 78 -9.57 1.34 13.48
C SER A 78 -10.78 0.40 13.23
N ASP A 79 -11.90 0.93 12.73
CA ASP A 79 -13.08 0.13 12.31
C ASP A 79 -12.79 -0.76 11.08
N VAL A 80 -11.52 -1.11 10.86
CA VAL A 80 -10.96 -1.73 9.67
C VAL A 80 -10.57 -3.16 9.99
N LEU A 81 -10.83 -4.05 9.04
CA LEU A 81 -10.42 -5.45 9.11
C LEU A 81 -8.89 -5.54 9.18
N PRO A 82 -8.30 -6.07 10.27
CA PRO A 82 -6.85 -6.19 10.38
C PRO A 82 -6.30 -7.12 9.30
N LEU A 83 -5.33 -6.64 8.51
CA LEU A 83 -4.71 -7.44 7.47
C LEU A 83 -3.64 -8.40 8.02
N PRO A 84 -3.50 -9.61 7.46
CA PRO A 84 -2.38 -10.49 7.79
C PRO A 84 -1.04 -9.89 7.30
N ALA A 85 0.05 -10.35 7.91
CA ALA A 85 1.39 -9.83 7.64
C ALA A 85 1.82 -9.97 6.16
N ALA A 86 1.30 -10.95 5.43
CA ALA A 86 1.62 -11.16 4.02
C ALA A 86 1.05 -10.03 3.14
N GLU A 87 -0.19 -9.63 3.37
CA GLU A 87 -0.87 -8.54 2.68
C GLU A 87 -0.24 -7.19 3.06
N GLN A 88 0.11 -7.00 4.34
CA GLN A 88 0.87 -5.82 4.81
C GLN A 88 2.23 -5.71 4.11
N LEU A 89 2.95 -6.83 3.93
CA LEU A 89 4.21 -6.86 3.17
C LEU A 89 4.02 -6.45 1.72
N LEU A 90 2.96 -6.91 1.06
CA LEU A 90 2.67 -6.54 -0.33
C LEU A 90 2.38 -5.03 -0.44
N ALA A 91 1.55 -4.49 0.44
CA ALA A 91 1.25 -3.06 0.49
C ALA A 91 2.52 -2.21 0.74
N LEU A 92 3.34 -2.58 1.72
CA LEU A 92 4.60 -1.88 2.00
C LEU A 92 5.60 -2.00 0.84
N THR A 93 5.66 -3.16 0.19
CA THR A 93 6.53 -3.36 -0.99
C THR A 93 6.08 -2.49 -2.15
N LEU A 94 4.77 -2.31 -2.33
CA LEU A 94 4.21 -1.43 -3.36
C LEU A 94 4.62 0.01 -3.08
N LEU A 95 4.39 0.50 -1.86
CA LEU A 95 4.77 1.85 -1.45
C LEU A 95 6.27 2.12 -1.68
N ARG A 96 7.14 1.14 -1.40
CA ARG A 96 8.58 1.27 -1.64
C ARG A 96 8.94 1.49 -3.10
N GLN A 97 8.17 0.93 -4.03
CA GLN A 97 8.41 1.03 -5.48
C GLN A 97 7.80 2.28 -6.10
N LEU A 98 6.80 2.87 -5.45
CA LEU A 98 6.15 4.08 -5.94
C LEU A 98 7.08 5.30 -5.80
N PRO A 99 6.95 6.29 -6.70
CA PRO A 99 7.71 7.54 -6.62
C PRO A 99 7.15 8.48 -5.53
N LEU A 100 6.98 7.96 -4.31
CA LEU A 100 6.43 8.71 -3.18
C LEU A 100 7.37 9.82 -2.72
N ARG A 101 6.76 10.91 -2.27
CA ARG A 101 7.35 12.10 -1.65
C ARG A 101 6.88 12.22 -0.21
N LEU A 102 7.57 13.03 0.59
CA LEU A 102 7.17 13.27 1.98
C LEU A 102 5.72 13.79 2.11
N GLN A 103 5.24 14.61 1.16
CA GLN A 103 3.87 15.14 1.16
C GLN A 103 2.80 14.04 1.02
N ASP A 104 3.13 12.96 0.31
CA ASP A 104 2.21 11.85 0.05
C ASP A 104 1.93 11.05 1.33
N PHE A 105 2.90 11.04 2.26
CA PHE A 105 2.74 10.43 3.60
C PHE A 105 1.85 11.23 4.53
N LYS A 106 1.56 12.50 4.21
CA LYS A 106 0.58 13.31 4.95
C LYS A 106 -0.87 13.01 4.52
N GLN A 107 -1.06 12.32 3.40
CA GLN A 107 -2.39 11.99 2.89
C GLN A 107 -2.96 10.76 3.60
N GLY A 108 -4.25 10.81 3.93
CA GLY A 108 -5.03 9.63 4.35
C GLY A 108 -4.51 8.87 5.56
N GLY A 109 -3.65 9.47 6.41
CA GLY A 109 -3.04 8.77 7.53
C GLY A 109 -1.93 7.77 7.15
N LEU A 110 -1.47 7.75 5.89
CA LEU A 110 -0.46 6.80 5.40
C LEU A 110 0.81 6.80 6.24
N GLY A 111 1.33 7.98 6.58
CA GLY A 111 2.52 8.11 7.41
C GLY A 111 2.34 7.58 8.82
N LEU A 112 1.14 7.69 9.39
CA LEU A 112 0.83 7.11 10.69
C LEU A 112 0.77 5.58 10.62
N ALA A 113 0.05 5.03 9.64
CA ALA A 113 -0.07 3.59 9.44
C ALA A 113 1.30 2.91 9.24
N VAL A 114 2.15 3.48 8.37
CA VAL A 114 3.53 2.97 8.16
C VAL A 114 4.38 3.12 9.41
N LYS A 115 4.22 4.21 10.19
CA LYS A 115 4.95 4.42 11.44
C LYS A 115 4.57 3.38 12.49
N GLU A 116 3.30 3.10 12.71
CA GLU A 116 2.85 2.09 13.68
C GLU A 116 3.40 0.69 13.32
N LEU A 117 3.36 0.30 12.06
CA LEU A 117 3.96 -0.96 11.58
C LEU A 117 5.49 -0.99 11.77
N SER A 118 6.18 0.14 11.61
CA SER A 118 7.63 0.24 11.87
C SER A 118 7.99 0.07 13.35
N LEU A 119 7.03 0.34 14.25
CA LEU A 119 7.15 0.11 15.70
C LEU A 119 6.73 -1.31 16.10
N GLY A 120 6.30 -2.14 15.14
CA GLY A 120 5.83 -3.50 15.40
C GLY A 120 4.36 -3.61 15.82
N ARG A 121 3.58 -2.52 15.73
CA ARG A 121 2.17 -2.49 16.15
C ARG A 121 1.25 -2.84 14.99
N GLY A 122 0.17 -3.57 15.27
CA GLY A 122 -0.81 -3.98 14.25
C GLY A 122 -0.33 -5.06 13.27
N ILE A 123 0.81 -5.70 13.52
CA ILE A 123 1.36 -6.71 12.61
C ILE A 123 0.68 -8.05 12.84
N GLY A 124 -0.03 -8.54 11.82
CA GLY A 124 -0.43 -9.95 11.75
C GLY A 124 -1.38 -10.42 12.84
N GLU A 125 -2.23 -9.54 13.39
CA GLU A 125 -3.19 -9.84 14.46
C GLU A 125 -4.21 -10.95 14.12
N VAL A 126 -4.26 -11.40 12.86
CA VAL A 126 -5.23 -12.39 12.34
C VAL A 126 -4.62 -13.77 12.05
N THR A 127 -3.30 -13.99 12.14
CA THR A 127 -2.71 -15.32 11.81
C THR A 127 -1.40 -15.57 12.57
N PRO A 128 -1.11 -16.80 13.06
CA PRO A 128 0.08 -17.07 13.86
C PRO A 128 1.34 -16.67 13.10
N ALA A 129 2.13 -15.81 13.74
CA ALA A 129 3.31 -15.18 13.17
C ALA A 129 4.33 -16.23 12.72
N ASP A 130 4.59 -16.30 11.41
CA ASP A 130 5.96 -16.48 10.96
C ASP A 130 6.75 -15.31 11.59
N PRO A 131 7.64 -15.55 12.58
CA PRO A 131 8.38 -14.47 13.23
C PRO A 131 9.22 -13.69 12.21
N GLY A 132 9.60 -14.36 11.10
CA GLY A 132 10.21 -13.73 9.95
C GLY A 132 9.28 -12.76 9.22
N ALA A 133 7.98 -13.04 9.12
CA ALA A 133 7.03 -12.13 8.47
C ALA A 133 6.87 -10.82 9.24
N ALA A 134 6.73 -10.88 10.57
CA ALA A 134 6.62 -9.67 11.38
C ALA A 134 7.88 -8.82 11.34
N ARG A 135 9.06 -9.48 11.40
CA ARG A 135 10.35 -8.82 11.21
C ARG A 135 10.44 -8.14 9.83
N ARG A 136 10.07 -8.85 8.76
CA ARG A 136 10.08 -8.30 7.38
C ARG A 136 9.11 -7.13 7.23
N VAL A 137 7.91 -7.18 7.83
CA VAL A 137 6.94 -6.07 7.81
C VAL A 137 7.58 -4.84 8.42
N ARG A 138 8.13 -4.98 9.63
CA ARG A 138 8.81 -3.88 10.34
C ARG A 138 9.96 -3.30 9.53
N GLU A 139 10.87 -4.14 9.05
CA GLU A 139 12.03 -3.72 8.26
C GLU A 139 11.62 -3.02 6.95
N THR A 140 10.57 -3.52 6.29
CA THR A 140 10.05 -2.92 5.06
C THR A 140 9.39 -1.57 5.36
N ALA A 141 8.61 -1.46 6.44
CA ALA A 141 8.00 -0.21 6.89
C ALA A 141 9.06 0.86 7.21
N THR A 142 10.11 0.51 7.96
CA THR A 142 11.25 1.40 8.23
C THR A 142 11.92 1.86 6.92
N THR A 143 12.07 0.96 5.96
CA THR A 143 12.66 1.29 4.65
C THR A 143 11.77 2.26 3.87
N VAL A 144 10.45 2.05 3.86
CA VAL A 144 9.49 2.94 3.22
C VAL A 144 9.56 4.35 3.79
N MET A 145 9.60 4.50 5.12
CA MET A 145 9.77 5.81 5.77
C MET A 145 11.11 6.47 5.39
N ARG A 146 12.20 5.69 5.37
CA ARG A 146 13.52 6.21 4.98
C ARG A 146 13.53 6.73 3.54
N VAL A 147 12.94 6.00 2.61
CA VAL A 147 12.82 6.42 1.20
C VAL A 147 12.01 7.72 1.10
N ALA A 148 10.89 7.81 1.81
CA ALA A 148 10.05 9.01 1.83
C ALA A 148 10.80 10.25 2.35
N MET A 149 11.56 10.10 3.44
CA MET A 149 12.36 11.18 4.04
C MET A 149 13.55 11.60 3.17
N SER A 150 14.13 10.68 2.39
CA SER A 150 15.24 10.98 1.47
C SER A 150 14.83 11.77 0.21
N ARG A 151 13.52 11.95 0.00
CA ARG A 151 12.95 12.69 -1.13
C ARG A 151 12.20 13.93 -0.60
N PRO A 152 12.93 14.96 -0.13
CA PRO A 152 12.32 16.25 0.19
C PRO A 152 11.62 16.75 -1.07
N GLY A 153 10.40 17.26 -0.92
CA GLY A 153 9.52 17.66 -2.03
C GLY A 153 10.10 18.81 -2.87
N GLY A 154 11.10 18.51 -3.70
CA GLY A 154 11.47 19.34 -4.85
C GLY A 154 10.46 19.08 -5.97
N ALA A 155 10.18 20.14 -6.75
CA ALA A 155 9.34 20.04 -7.94
C ALA A 155 9.70 18.79 -8.76
N LEU A 156 8.69 18.08 -9.27
CA LEU A 156 8.92 17.13 -10.35
C LEU A 156 9.69 17.91 -11.42
N VAL A 157 10.95 17.59 -11.65
CA VAL A 157 11.58 17.95 -12.92
C VAL A 157 10.80 17.12 -13.93
N ALA A 158 9.81 17.75 -14.55
CA ALA A 158 9.09 17.19 -15.66
C ALA A 158 10.13 16.90 -16.77
N PRO A 159 10.09 15.72 -17.39
CA PRO A 159 10.82 15.50 -18.64
C PRO A 159 10.27 16.40 -19.75
#